data_AF-A0A1Y3WYW8-F1
#
_entry.id   AF-A0A1Y3WYW8-F1
#
_cell.length_a   1.000
_cell.length_b   1.000
_cell.length_c   1.000
_cell.angle_alpha   90.00
_cell.angle_beta   90.00
_cell.angle_gamma   90.00
#
_symmetry.space_group_name_H-M   'P 1'
#
loop_
_entity.id
_entity.type
_entity.pdbx_description
1 polymer ?
#
loop_
_entity_poly.entity_id
_entity_poly.type
_entity_poly.pdbx_seq_one_letter_code
_entity_poly.pdbx_strand_id
1 'polypeptide(L)'
;MQNKKSLLKRLLFIYIAFFLVIVAGIIHNVLGDFGRGAETGMKMGEEIAARLQSGDPRMIYLLGNIHIIAQPELDIQSSDKQINLKARISQLELFVDEPAENSSPIHLALHSVGGSIGLYLLTLLVPLLFIAIIVLMVLIIHSLRRSIRQEKTLDRRNVRCLRAIGVLTILSELVNALADRIMNLHAARLLDGSGFTVDTGFQLSYTMIIMGILILFSAEVFAIGQNLSEEQKLTI
;
A
#
# COMPACT_ATOMS: atom_id res chain seq x y z
N MET A 1 43.90 -9.59 0.37
CA MET A 1 42.86 -10.50 0.92
C MET A 1 42.06 -9.94 2.11
N GLN A 2 42.65 -9.15 3.03
CA GLN A 2 41.97 -8.60 4.22
C GLN A 2 40.76 -7.69 3.90
N ASN A 3 40.86 -6.84 2.87
CA ASN A 3 39.78 -5.92 2.47
C ASN A 3 38.50 -6.63 1.98
N LYS A 4 38.64 -7.82 1.37
CA LYS A 4 37.53 -8.62 0.84
C LYS A 4 36.65 -9.21 1.95
N LYS A 5 37.26 -9.68 3.05
CA LYS A 5 36.55 -10.17 4.23
C LYS A 5 35.82 -9.04 4.96
N SER A 6 36.40 -7.83 5.00
CA SER A 6 35.79 -6.64 5.60
C SER A 6 34.55 -6.16 4.82
N LEU A 7 34.66 -6.05 3.49
CA LEU A 7 33.53 -5.67 2.61
C LEU A 7 32.38 -6.66 2.68
N LEU A 8 32.66 -7.97 2.62
CA LEU A 8 31.64 -9.00 2.74
C LEU A 8 30.96 -9.01 4.12
N LYS A 9 31.70 -8.75 5.21
CA LYS A 9 31.11 -8.59 6.55
C LYS A 9 30.21 -7.36 6.65
N ARG A 10 30.61 -6.21 6.09
CA ARG A 10 29.77 -5.01 6.04
C ARG A 10 28.48 -5.25 5.25
N LEU A 11 28.58 -5.92 4.09
CA LEU A 11 27.41 -6.27 3.29
C LEU A 11 26.47 -7.25 4.04
N LEU A 12 27.03 -8.25 4.72
CA LEU A 12 26.26 -9.20 5.53
C LEU A 12 25.54 -8.49 6.69
N PHE A 13 26.21 -7.53 7.34
CA PHE A 13 25.58 -6.73 8.39
C PHE A 13 24.39 -5.92 7.85
N ILE A 14 24.57 -5.24 6.71
CA ILE A 14 23.48 -4.52 6.04
C ILE A 14 22.34 -5.48 5.69
N TYR A 15 22.65 -6.69 5.20
CA TYR A 15 21.66 -7.70 4.88
C TYR A 15 20.84 -8.15 6.09
N ILE A 16 21.51 -8.46 7.21
CA ILE A 16 20.85 -8.88 8.45
C ILE A 16 20.00 -7.74 9.00
N ALA A 17 20.53 -6.51 9.03
CA ALA A 17 19.80 -5.33 9.49
C ALA A 17 18.56 -5.08 8.62
N PHE A 18 18.70 -5.12 7.31
CA PHE A 18 17.61 -4.96 6.36
C PHE A 18 16.53 -6.05 6.51
N PHE A 19 16.93 -7.32 6.67
CA PHE A 19 16.00 -8.42 6.89
C PHE A 19 15.27 -8.28 8.23
N LEU A 20 15.97 -7.86 9.30
CA LEU A 20 15.35 -7.56 10.58
C LEU A 20 14.32 -6.44 10.48
N VAL A 21 14.62 -5.36 9.75
CA VAL A 21 13.68 -4.26 9.54
C VAL A 21 12.44 -4.72 8.77
N ILE A 22 12.61 -5.55 7.73
CA ILE A 22 11.47 -6.13 7.00
C ILE A 22 10.63 -7.00 7.93
N VAL A 23 11.25 -7.93 8.65
CA VAL A 23 10.51 -8.86 9.52
C VAL A 23 9.82 -8.11 10.64
N ALA A 24 10.49 -7.15 11.28
CA ALA A 24 9.88 -6.30 12.30
C ALA A 24 8.74 -5.45 11.72
N GLY A 25 8.92 -4.88 10.54
CA GLY A 25 7.88 -4.11 9.84
C GLY A 25 6.67 -4.96 9.47
N ILE A 26 6.87 -6.18 8.99
CA ILE A 26 5.80 -7.15 8.73
C ILE A 26 5.10 -7.52 10.03
N ILE A 27 5.84 -7.86 11.09
CA ILE A 27 5.25 -8.24 12.37
C ILE A 27 4.40 -7.08 12.94
N HIS A 28 4.91 -5.86 12.88
CA HIS A 28 4.24 -4.70 13.44
C HIS A 28 2.97 -4.32 12.69
N ASN A 29 3.03 -4.24 11.36
CA ASN A 29 1.91 -3.76 10.55
C ASN A 29 0.95 -4.89 10.14
N VAL A 30 1.46 -6.08 9.85
CA VAL A 30 0.62 -7.17 9.31
C VAL A 30 -0.13 -7.87 10.43
N LEU A 31 0.47 -8.25 11.55
CA LEU A 31 -0.27 -9.08 12.53
C LEU A 31 -1.52 -8.39 13.09
N GLY A 32 -1.46 -7.08 13.37
CA GLY A 32 -2.58 -6.32 13.92
C GLY A 32 -3.65 -6.02 12.88
N ASP A 33 -3.27 -5.34 11.80
CA ASP A 33 -4.23 -4.78 10.87
C ASP A 33 -4.77 -5.83 9.88
N PHE A 34 -3.95 -6.80 9.49
CA PHE A 34 -4.43 -7.94 8.70
C PHE A 34 -5.38 -8.81 9.52
N GLY A 35 -5.09 -9.06 10.80
CA GLY A 35 -5.95 -9.85 11.68
C GLY A 35 -7.35 -9.23 11.81
N ARG A 36 -7.40 -7.92 12.06
CA ARG A 36 -8.67 -7.17 12.09
C ARG A 36 -9.37 -7.17 10.75
N GLY A 37 -8.66 -6.90 9.66
CA GLY A 37 -9.24 -6.91 8.31
C GLY A 37 -9.79 -8.28 7.90
N ALA A 38 -9.08 -9.36 8.25
CA ALA A 38 -9.51 -10.73 7.99
C ALA A 38 -10.75 -11.11 8.81
N GLU A 39 -10.80 -10.71 10.08
CA GLU A 39 -11.98 -10.91 10.93
C GLU A 39 -13.19 -10.14 10.38
N THR A 40 -13.02 -8.86 10.02
CA THR A 40 -14.06 -8.05 9.40
C THR A 40 -14.55 -8.67 8.09
N GLY A 41 -13.64 -9.07 7.21
CA GLY A 41 -13.98 -9.72 5.94
C GLY A 41 -14.70 -11.06 6.13
N MET A 42 -14.30 -11.86 7.13
CA MET A 42 -14.96 -13.12 7.45
C MET A 42 -16.37 -12.91 7.97
N LYS A 43 -16.58 -11.93 8.87
CA LYS A 43 -17.92 -11.55 9.36
C LYS A 43 -18.81 -11.06 8.23
N MET A 44 -18.30 -10.19 7.35
CA MET A 44 -19.04 -9.74 6.17
C MET A 44 -19.42 -10.91 5.25
N GLY A 45 -18.49 -11.83 5.00
CA GLY A 45 -18.74 -13.02 4.18
C GLY A 45 -19.80 -13.95 4.79
N GLU A 46 -19.76 -14.16 6.11
CA GLU A 46 -20.75 -14.95 6.83
C GLU A 46 -22.14 -14.29 6.78
N GLU A 47 -22.22 -12.96 6.94
CA GLU A 47 -23.47 -12.22 6.82
C GLU A 47 -24.05 -12.28 5.41
N ILE A 48 -23.23 -12.08 4.37
CA ILE A 48 -23.66 -12.23 2.96
C ILE A 48 -24.17 -13.65 2.71
N ALA A 49 -23.47 -14.68 3.20
CA ALA A 49 -23.87 -16.07 3.03
C ALA A 49 -25.20 -16.38 3.75
N ALA A 50 -25.38 -15.89 4.97
CA ALA A 50 -26.61 -16.08 5.74
C ALA A 50 -27.81 -15.40 5.06
N ARG A 51 -27.62 -14.16 4.57
CA ARG A 51 -28.65 -13.39 3.85
C ARG A 51 -29.05 -14.07 2.54
N LEU A 52 -28.07 -14.55 1.79
CA LEU A 52 -28.30 -15.33 0.57
C LEU A 52 -29.10 -16.61 0.84
N GLN A 53 -28.79 -17.34 1.91
CA GLN A 53 -29.54 -18.54 2.32
C GLN A 53 -30.97 -18.22 2.77
N SER A 54 -31.19 -17.07 3.39
CA SER A 54 -32.52 -16.61 3.81
C SER A 54 -33.41 -16.09 2.67
N GLY A 55 -32.89 -15.99 1.44
CA GLY A 55 -33.65 -15.54 0.27
C GLY A 55 -33.78 -14.02 0.12
N ASP A 56 -33.04 -13.22 0.91
CA ASP A 56 -32.90 -11.76 0.77
C ASP A 56 -31.43 -11.43 0.44
N PRO A 57 -30.98 -11.63 -0.82
CA PRO A 57 -29.61 -11.33 -1.19
C PRO A 57 -29.34 -9.83 -1.07
N ARG A 58 -28.34 -9.48 -0.27
CA ARG A 58 -27.87 -8.09 -0.12
C ARG A 58 -26.39 -7.96 -0.42
N MET A 59 -26.03 -6.85 -1.04
CA MET A 59 -24.66 -6.45 -1.31
C MET A 59 -24.16 -5.66 -0.10
N ILE A 60 -23.30 -6.30 0.69
CA ILE A 60 -22.62 -5.64 1.81
C ILE A 60 -21.22 -5.29 1.35
N TYR A 61 -20.89 -3.99 1.32
CA TYR A 61 -19.57 -3.53 0.90
C TYR A 61 -18.98 -2.48 1.84
N LEU A 62 -17.65 -2.52 1.96
CA LEU A 62 -16.85 -1.63 2.78
C LEU A 62 -16.31 -0.47 1.94
N LEU A 63 -16.53 0.76 2.41
CA LEU A 63 -15.73 1.91 2.02
C LEU A 63 -14.79 2.25 3.17
N GLY A 64 -13.50 1.99 2.96
CA GLY A 64 -12.46 2.24 3.95
C GLY A 64 -11.81 3.63 3.81
N ASN A 65 -11.12 4.06 4.87
CA ASN A 65 -10.23 5.23 4.87
C ASN A 65 -10.87 6.55 4.39
N ILE A 66 -12.14 6.78 4.76
CA ILE A 66 -12.88 7.97 4.35
C ILE A 66 -12.44 9.15 5.21
N HIS A 67 -11.89 10.18 4.57
CA HIS A 67 -11.42 11.37 5.25
C HIS A 67 -12.54 12.39 5.42
N ILE A 68 -12.79 12.85 6.64
CA ILE A 68 -13.89 13.78 6.94
C ILE A 68 -13.34 15.20 7.14
N ILE A 69 -13.90 16.16 6.40
CA ILE A 69 -13.57 17.58 6.51
C ILE A 69 -14.45 18.25 7.57
N ALA A 70 -15.76 18.05 7.49
CA ALA A 70 -16.72 18.55 8.47
C ALA A 70 -17.66 17.44 8.94
N GLN A 71 -18.10 17.58 10.17
CA GLN A 71 -18.91 16.60 10.89
C GLN A 71 -19.93 17.36 11.75
N PRO A 72 -21.06 16.73 12.10
CA PRO A 72 -21.96 17.28 13.11
C PRO A 72 -21.23 17.40 14.45
N GLU A 73 -21.61 18.39 15.26
CA GLU A 73 -21.09 18.52 16.62
C GLU A 73 -21.52 17.30 17.45
N LEU A 74 -20.56 16.43 17.76
CA LEU A 74 -20.74 15.34 18.71
C LEU A 74 -20.45 15.87 20.11
N ASP A 75 -21.52 16.14 20.85
CA ASP A 75 -21.43 16.63 22.21
C ASP A 75 -21.16 15.44 23.15
N ILE A 76 -19.90 15.25 23.52
CA ILE A 76 -19.51 14.20 24.46
C ILE A 76 -19.57 14.78 25.87
N GLN A 77 -20.58 14.35 26.62
CA GLN A 77 -20.68 14.74 28.02
C GLN A 77 -19.60 14.05 28.85
N SER A 78 -18.72 14.87 29.43
CA SER A 78 -17.81 14.42 30.49
C SER A 78 -18.57 14.16 31.78
N SER A 79 -18.12 13.18 32.55
CA SER A 79 -18.58 13.02 33.94
C SER A 79 -18.16 14.19 34.84
N ASP A 80 -17.19 15.01 34.40
CA ASP A 80 -16.74 16.23 35.08
C ASP A 80 -17.21 17.49 34.32
N LYS A 81 -18.00 18.34 34.98
CA LYS A 81 -18.63 19.53 34.41
C LYS A 81 -17.65 20.65 34.04
N GLN A 82 -16.38 20.56 34.43
CA GLN A 82 -15.37 21.55 34.05
C GLN A 82 -14.62 21.22 32.75
N ILE A 83 -14.79 20.01 32.20
CA ILE A 83 -14.05 19.56 31.01
C ILE A 83 -15.00 19.54 29.81
N ASN A 84 -14.77 20.44 28.85
CA ASN A 84 -15.44 20.43 27.56
C ASN A 84 -14.70 19.47 26.62
N LEU A 85 -15.28 18.31 26.32
CA LEU A 85 -14.76 17.41 25.30
C LEU A 85 -15.42 17.71 23.95
N LYS A 86 -14.59 17.88 22.91
CA LYS A 86 -15.03 17.91 21.52
C LYS A 86 -14.39 16.74 20.80
N ALA A 87 -15.19 15.81 20.28
CA ALA A 87 -14.66 14.72 19.46
C ALA A 87 -14.61 15.14 17.99
N ARG A 88 -13.49 14.84 17.35
CA ARG A 88 -13.34 14.91 15.89
C ARG A 88 -13.06 13.52 15.34
N ILE A 89 -13.91 13.06 14.44
CA ILE A 89 -13.76 11.84 13.66
C ILE A 89 -12.98 12.23 12.40
N SER A 90 -11.71 11.81 12.31
CA SER A 90 -10.86 12.09 11.16
C SER A 90 -10.99 11.05 10.04
N GLN A 91 -11.30 9.81 10.41
CA GLN A 91 -11.41 8.66 9.50
C GLN A 91 -12.67 7.88 9.81
N LEU A 92 -13.36 7.43 8.76
CA LEU A 92 -14.58 6.64 8.86
C LEU A 92 -14.48 5.42 7.95
N GLU A 93 -15.03 4.31 8.43
CA GLU A 93 -15.32 3.11 7.64
C GLU A 93 -16.83 2.98 7.52
N LEU A 94 -17.32 2.88 6.28
CA LEU A 94 -18.74 2.74 5.99
C LEU A 94 -19.05 1.34 5.48
N PHE A 95 -20.01 0.69 6.14
CA PHE A 95 -20.63 -0.54 5.69
C PHE A 95 -21.95 -0.18 5.04
N VAL A 96 -22.09 -0.47 3.76
CA VAL A 96 -23.32 -0.19 3.01
C VAL A 96 -24.00 -1.51 2.69
N ASP A 97 -25.30 -1.58 2.99
CA ASP A 97 -26.14 -2.75 2.79
C ASP A 97 -27.24 -2.41 1.77
N GLU A 98 -27.06 -2.86 0.51
CA GLU A 98 -28.01 -2.61 -0.59
C GLU A 98 -28.68 -3.91 -1.06
N PRO A 99 -29.96 -3.88 -1.49
CA PRO A 99 -30.63 -5.06 -2.03
C PRO A 99 -29.97 -5.50 -3.35
N ALA A 100 -29.66 -6.79 -3.46
CA ALA A 100 -28.94 -7.36 -4.60
C ALA A 100 -29.76 -8.45 -5.29
N GLU A 101 -30.79 -8.05 -6.02
CA GLU A 101 -31.63 -8.99 -6.79
C GLU A 101 -30.78 -9.79 -7.79
N ASN A 102 -30.90 -11.12 -7.75
CA ASN A 102 -30.29 -12.08 -8.70
C ASN A 102 -28.76 -12.03 -8.83
N SER A 103 -28.03 -11.60 -7.80
CA SER A 103 -26.57 -11.53 -7.84
C SER A 103 -25.91 -12.87 -7.52
N SER A 104 -24.93 -13.28 -8.33
CA SER A 104 -24.15 -14.50 -8.06
C SER A 104 -23.23 -14.32 -6.83
N PRO A 105 -22.88 -15.40 -6.10
CA PRO A 105 -22.00 -15.33 -4.92
C PRO A 105 -20.64 -14.68 -5.21
N ILE A 106 -20.07 -14.96 -6.39
CA ILE A 106 -18.79 -14.39 -6.84
C ILE A 106 -18.92 -12.89 -7.12
N HIS A 107 -20.04 -12.47 -7.70
CA HIS A 107 -20.31 -11.06 -7.95
C HIS A 107 -20.43 -10.27 -6.64
N LEU A 108 -21.14 -10.82 -5.65
CA LEU A 108 -21.25 -10.23 -4.31
C LEU A 108 -19.88 -10.10 -3.64
N ALA A 109 -19.03 -11.14 -3.75
CA ALA A 109 -17.67 -11.11 -3.20
C ALA A 109 -16.77 -10.07 -3.87
N LEU A 110 -16.83 -9.92 -5.20
CA LEU A 110 -16.01 -8.95 -5.94
C LEU A 110 -16.47 -7.49 -5.76
N HIS A 111 -17.66 -7.28 -5.21
CA HIS A 111 -18.17 -5.95 -4.86
C HIS A 111 -17.95 -5.58 -3.39
N SER A 112 -17.39 -6.50 -2.58
CA SER A 112 -17.25 -6.32 -1.13
C SER A 112 -16.40 -5.11 -0.72
N VAL A 113 -15.57 -4.58 -1.62
CA VAL A 113 -14.77 -3.38 -1.39
C VAL A 113 -15.20 -2.31 -2.40
N GLY A 114 -15.72 -1.20 -1.88
CA GLY A 114 -16.11 -0.03 -2.66
C GLY A 114 -17.29 -0.24 -3.62
N GLY A 115 -18.04 -1.32 -3.49
CA GLY A 115 -19.30 -1.56 -4.22
C GLY A 115 -19.12 -1.77 -5.73
N SER A 116 -17.89 -1.93 -6.22
CA SER A 116 -17.61 -2.19 -7.64
C SER A 116 -16.41 -3.10 -7.84
N ILE A 117 -16.51 -4.00 -8.82
CA ILE A 117 -15.39 -4.86 -9.28
C ILE A 117 -14.13 -4.06 -9.61
N GLY A 118 -14.29 -2.89 -10.23
CA GLY A 118 -13.16 -2.05 -10.61
C GLY A 118 -12.38 -1.55 -9.40
N LEU A 119 -13.09 -1.12 -8.35
CA LEU A 119 -12.47 -0.64 -7.12
C LEU A 119 -11.82 -1.80 -6.35
N TYR A 120 -12.48 -2.95 -6.28
CA TYR A 120 -11.89 -4.16 -5.71
C TYR A 120 -10.56 -4.55 -6.38
N LEU A 121 -10.53 -4.60 -7.73
CA LEU A 121 -9.30 -4.92 -8.46
C LEU A 121 -8.22 -3.85 -8.28
N LEU A 122 -8.60 -2.58 -8.23
CA LEU A 122 -7.67 -1.47 -7.99
C LEU A 122 -7.04 -1.56 -6.59
N THR A 123 -7.86 -1.82 -5.56
CA THR A 123 -7.39 -2.03 -4.20
C THR A 123 -6.52 -3.29 -4.08
N LEU A 124 -6.83 -4.37 -4.81
CA LEU A 124 -6.01 -5.59 -4.86
C LEU A 124 -4.68 -5.38 -5.58
N LEU A 125 -4.63 -4.47 -6.56
CA LEU A 125 -3.41 -4.15 -7.31
C LEU A 125 -2.35 -3.49 -6.42
N VAL A 126 -2.74 -2.66 -5.45
CA VAL A 126 -1.82 -1.96 -4.53
C VAL A 126 -0.88 -2.94 -3.78
N PRO A 127 -1.35 -3.93 -3.01
CA PRO A 127 -0.48 -4.87 -2.33
C PRO A 127 0.33 -5.73 -3.31
N LEU A 128 -0.18 -6.03 -4.51
CA LEU A 128 0.57 -6.74 -5.55
C LEU A 128 1.78 -5.92 -6.03
N LEU A 129 1.62 -4.62 -6.20
CA LEU A 129 2.72 -3.71 -6.55
C LEU A 129 3.77 -3.66 -5.43
N PHE A 130 3.36 -3.61 -4.16
CA PHE A 130 4.28 -3.68 -3.02
C PHE A 130 5.05 -5.01 -2.97
N ILE A 131 4.38 -6.14 -3.20
CA ILE A 131 5.03 -7.45 -3.29
C ILE A 131 6.07 -7.46 -4.43
N ALA A 132 5.71 -6.92 -5.59
CA ALA A 132 6.65 -6.80 -6.71
C ALA A 132 7.89 -5.95 -6.35
N ILE A 133 7.69 -4.81 -5.65
CA ILE A 133 8.80 -3.97 -5.14
C ILE A 133 9.69 -4.77 -4.18
N ILE A 134 9.10 -5.51 -3.23
CA ILE A 134 9.87 -6.34 -2.28
C ILE A 134 10.70 -7.40 -3.02
N VAL A 135 10.10 -8.10 -4.00
CA VAL A 135 10.80 -9.09 -4.82
C VAL A 135 11.97 -8.46 -5.56
N LEU A 136 11.75 -7.31 -6.21
CA LEU A 136 12.82 -6.59 -6.92
C LEU A 136 13.93 -6.13 -5.97
N MET A 137 13.57 -5.68 -4.77
CA MET A 137 14.52 -5.28 -3.75
C MET A 137 15.42 -6.46 -3.32
N VAL A 138 14.84 -7.64 -3.10
CA VAL A 138 15.60 -8.88 -2.84
C VAL A 138 16.51 -9.24 -4.02
N LEU A 139 16.02 -9.09 -5.26
CA LEU A 139 16.81 -9.36 -6.47
C LEU A 139 18.01 -8.41 -6.61
N ILE A 140 17.86 -7.11 -6.33
CA ILE A 140 18.98 -6.15 -6.32
C ILE A 140 20.01 -6.53 -5.27
N ILE A 141 19.57 -6.85 -4.05
CA ILE A 141 20.48 -7.19 -2.97
C ILE A 141 21.25 -8.48 -3.31
N HIS A 142 20.56 -9.48 -3.84
CA HIS A 142 21.18 -10.73 -4.29
C HIS A 142 22.19 -10.49 -5.41
N SER A 143 21.85 -9.68 -6.41
CA SER A 143 22.73 -9.40 -7.54
C SER A 143 23.96 -8.58 -7.15
N LEU A 144 23.80 -7.59 -6.25
CA LEU A 144 24.91 -6.83 -5.68
C LEU A 144 25.87 -7.73 -4.92
N ARG A 145 25.34 -8.62 -4.07
CA ARG A 145 26.13 -9.63 -3.36
C ARG A 145 26.93 -10.50 -4.33
N ARG A 146 26.30 -10.96 -5.40
CA ARG A 146 26.97 -11.76 -6.44
C ARG A 146 28.06 -10.96 -7.14
N SER A 147 27.80 -9.71 -7.52
CA SER A 147 28.76 -8.82 -8.20
C SER A 147 30.02 -8.59 -7.39
N ILE A 148 29.87 -8.29 -6.09
CA ILE A 148 31.00 -8.07 -5.16
C ILE A 148 31.82 -9.36 -4.97
N ARG A 149 31.16 -10.52 -4.87
CA ARG A 149 31.87 -11.81 -4.75
C ARG A 149 32.71 -12.13 -5.99
N GLN A 150 32.24 -11.71 -7.16
CA GLN A 150 32.84 -12.01 -8.46
C GLN A 150 33.79 -10.89 -8.97
N GLU A 151 33.98 -9.81 -8.22
CA GLU A 151 34.83 -8.65 -8.61
C GLU A 151 34.44 -8.03 -9.97
N LYS A 152 33.18 -8.24 -10.39
CA LYS A 152 32.62 -7.63 -11.59
C LYS A 152 32.00 -6.28 -11.23
N THR A 153 32.14 -5.32 -12.13
CA THR A 153 31.40 -4.06 -12.10
C THR A 153 29.90 -4.35 -12.00
N LEU A 154 29.12 -3.45 -11.38
CA LEU A 154 27.67 -3.64 -11.25
C LEU A 154 27.06 -4.00 -12.61
N ASP A 155 26.18 -4.99 -12.60
CA ASP A 155 25.48 -5.46 -13.80
C ASP A 155 24.42 -4.42 -14.25
N ARG A 156 24.25 -4.23 -15.57
CA ARG A 156 23.17 -3.42 -16.16
C ARG A 156 21.78 -3.89 -15.73
N ARG A 157 21.64 -5.17 -15.33
CA ARG A 157 20.41 -5.71 -14.72
C ARG A 157 20.03 -4.98 -13.43
N ASN A 158 21.00 -4.53 -12.65
CA ASN A 158 20.75 -3.87 -11.37
C ASN A 158 20.16 -2.47 -11.57
N VAL A 159 20.67 -1.74 -12.58
CA VAL A 159 20.13 -0.44 -12.99
C VAL A 159 18.69 -0.58 -13.48
N ARG A 160 18.40 -1.58 -14.33
CA ARG A 160 17.02 -1.86 -14.78
C ARG A 160 16.10 -2.20 -13.61
N CYS A 161 16.58 -2.98 -12.65
CA CYS A 161 15.83 -3.31 -11.45
C CYS A 161 15.55 -2.06 -10.60
N LEU A 162 16.55 -1.19 -10.41
CA LEU A 162 16.39 0.03 -9.62
C LEU A 162 15.43 1.02 -10.30
N ARG A 163 15.48 1.14 -11.63
CA ARG A 163 14.47 1.87 -12.41
C ARG A 163 13.07 1.30 -12.21
N ALA A 164 12.93 -0.03 -12.30
CA ALA A 164 11.64 -0.70 -12.11
C ALA A 164 11.09 -0.44 -10.70
N ILE A 165 11.91 -0.53 -9.66
CA ILE A 165 11.50 -0.21 -8.28
C ILE A 165 11.00 1.23 -8.19
N GLY A 166 11.78 2.20 -8.68
CA GLY A 166 11.37 3.61 -8.61
C GLY A 166 10.06 3.90 -9.35
N VAL A 167 9.87 3.33 -10.55
CA VAL A 167 8.61 3.44 -11.31
C VAL A 167 7.45 2.77 -10.55
N LEU A 168 7.66 1.57 -10.02
CA LEU A 168 6.62 0.83 -9.29
C LEU A 168 6.22 1.55 -8.00
N THR A 169 7.16 2.16 -7.28
CA THR A 169 6.85 2.97 -6.09
C THR A 169 5.94 4.15 -6.44
N ILE A 170 6.28 4.92 -7.48
CA ILE A 170 5.46 6.05 -7.93
C ILE A 170 4.09 5.56 -8.41
N LEU A 171 4.07 4.50 -9.21
CA LEU A 171 2.84 3.93 -9.75
C LEU A 171 1.93 3.41 -8.63
N SER A 172 2.49 2.75 -7.60
CA SER A 172 1.73 2.24 -6.46
C SER A 172 1.04 3.36 -5.69
N GLU A 173 1.71 4.50 -5.51
CA GLU A 173 1.13 5.67 -4.85
C GLU A 173 0.02 6.30 -5.69
N LEU A 174 0.21 6.42 -7.01
CA LEU A 174 -0.81 6.95 -7.92
C LEU A 174 -2.06 6.06 -7.96
N VAL A 175 -1.87 4.74 -8.00
CA VAL A 175 -2.96 3.75 -7.97
C VAL A 175 -3.70 3.83 -6.64
N ASN A 176 -2.99 3.93 -5.52
CA ASN A 176 -3.59 4.05 -4.21
C ASN A 176 -4.40 5.35 -4.06
N ALA A 177 -3.81 6.50 -4.41
CA ALA A 177 -4.48 7.79 -4.36
C ALA A 177 -5.72 7.85 -5.27
N LEU A 178 -5.69 7.15 -6.42
CA LEU A 178 -6.85 7.03 -7.29
C LEU A 178 -7.95 6.17 -6.65
N ALA A 179 -7.59 5.04 -6.02
CA ALA A 179 -8.54 4.19 -5.31
C ALA A 179 -9.22 4.94 -4.17
N ASP A 180 -8.44 5.61 -3.33
CA ASP A 180 -8.94 6.41 -2.21
C ASP A 180 -9.87 7.53 -2.70
N ARG A 181 -9.52 8.20 -3.79
CA ARG A 181 -10.38 9.25 -4.37
C ARG A 181 -11.72 8.70 -4.86
N ILE A 182 -11.72 7.58 -5.58
CA ILE A 182 -12.97 6.97 -6.07
C ILE A 182 -13.82 6.53 -4.87
N MET A 183 -13.20 5.96 -3.84
CA MET A 183 -13.88 5.53 -2.63
C MET A 183 -14.49 6.72 -1.86
N ASN A 184 -13.74 7.81 -1.70
CA ASN A 184 -14.22 9.03 -1.05
C ASN A 184 -15.33 9.73 -1.84
N LEU A 185 -15.29 9.71 -3.18
CA LEU A 185 -16.38 10.24 -4.01
C LEU A 185 -17.66 9.42 -3.84
N HIS A 186 -17.55 8.09 -3.73
CA HIS A 186 -18.70 7.23 -3.47
C HIS A 186 -19.26 7.46 -2.06
N ALA A 187 -18.38 7.55 -1.05
CA ALA A 187 -18.75 7.89 0.32
C ALA A 187 -19.45 9.25 0.43
N ALA A 188 -18.93 10.28 -0.26
CA ALA A 188 -19.51 11.61 -0.26
C ALA A 188 -20.95 11.63 -0.79
N ARG A 189 -21.25 10.81 -1.81
CA ARG A 189 -22.61 10.68 -2.35
C ARG A 189 -23.55 9.98 -1.38
N LEU A 190 -23.07 8.94 -0.70
CA LEU A 190 -23.87 8.18 0.28
C LEU A 190 -24.11 8.97 1.56
N LEU A 191 -23.17 9.84 1.94
CA LEU A 191 -23.27 10.71 3.09
C LEU A 191 -23.95 12.05 2.79
N ASP A 192 -24.40 12.28 1.55
CA ASP A 192 -25.08 13.52 1.21
C ASP A 192 -26.37 13.67 2.04
N GLY A 193 -26.54 14.83 2.68
CA GLY A 193 -27.63 15.08 3.63
C GLY A 193 -27.45 14.51 5.05
N SER A 194 -26.38 13.76 5.35
CA SER A 194 -26.09 13.22 6.70
C SER A 194 -25.38 14.20 7.64
N GLY A 195 -24.96 15.36 7.15
CA GLY A 195 -24.19 16.37 7.90
C GLY A 195 -22.67 16.13 7.93
N PHE A 196 -22.18 15.02 7.37
CA PHE A 196 -20.76 14.76 7.16
C PHE A 196 -20.32 15.25 5.78
N THR A 197 -19.20 15.97 5.70
CA THR A 197 -18.54 16.31 4.44
C THR A 197 -17.23 15.54 4.31
N VAL A 198 -17.08 14.83 3.20
CA VAL A 198 -15.93 13.98 2.90
C VAL A 198 -14.91 14.75 2.05
N ASP A 199 -13.63 14.51 2.32
CA ASP A 199 -12.54 15.00 1.47
C ASP A 199 -12.43 14.15 0.20
N THR A 200 -12.86 14.72 -0.92
CA THR A 200 -12.74 14.10 -2.25
C THR A 200 -11.47 14.54 -2.99
N GLY A 201 -10.54 15.21 -2.28
CA GLY A 201 -9.26 15.66 -2.80
C GLY A 201 -8.37 14.51 -3.25
N PHE A 202 -7.46 14.81 -4.18
CA PHE A 202 -6.43 13.85 -4.59
C PHE A 202 -5.27 13.91 -3.60
N GLN A 203 -5.28 12.99 -2.63
CA GLN A 203 -4.27 12.92 -1.59
C GLN A 203 -3.11 12.03 -2.05
N LEU A 204 -1.96 12.64 -2.32
CA LEU A 204 -0.73 11.93 -2.64
C LEU A 204 0.22 11.96 -1.44
N SER A 205 0.81 10.83 -1.11
CA SER A 205 1.97 10.77 -0.24
C SER A 205 3.18 11.32 -0.97
N TYR A 206 3.46 12.62 -0.76
CA TYR A 206 4.66 13.27 -1.29
C TYR A 206 5.93 12.51 -0.90
N THR A 207 5.97 11.91 0.29
CA THR A 207 7.11 11.10 0.74
C THR A 207 7.36 9.90 -0.15
N MET A 208 6.31 9.18 -0.57
CA MET A 208 6.43 8.02 -1.46
C MET A 208 6.86 8.43 -2.87
N ILE A 209 6.30 9.53 -3.39
CA ILE A 209 6.68 10.10 -4.68
C ILE A 209 8.16 10.53 -4.67
N ILE A 210 8.59 11.27 -3.64
CA ILE A 210 9.97 11.71 -3.49
C ILE A 210 10.92 10.51 -3.39
N MET A 211 10.56 9.48 -2.60
CA MET A 211 11.34 8.25 -2.50
C MET A 211 11.48 7.55 -3.85
N GLY A 212 10.38 7.43 -4.61
CA GLY A 212 10.41 6.86 -5.96
C GLY A 212 11.34 7.64 -6.91
N ILE A 213 11.27 8.97 -6.90
CA ILE A 213 12.16 9.84 -7.70
C ILE A 213 13.62 9.67 -7.27
N LEU A 214 13.92 9.61 -5.98
CA LEU A 214 15.28 9.44 -5.46
C LEU A 214 15.88 8.08 -5.86
N ILE A 215 15.05 7.03 -5.90
CA ILE A 215 15.44 5.71 -6.40
C ILE A 215 15.76 5.76 -7.90
N LEU A 216 14.93 6.44 -8.70
CA LEU A 216 15.18 6.64 -10.14
C LEU A 216 16.47 7.43 -10.39
N PHE A 217 16.66 8.53 -9.64
CA PHE A 217 17.87 9.33 -9.70
C PHE A 217 19.11 8.49 -9.38
N SER A 218 19.06 7.70 -8.31
CA SER A 218 20.13 6.77 -7.95
C SER A 218 20.41 5.78 -9.08
N ALA A 219 19.37 5.27 -9.75
CA ALA A 219 19.53 4.37 -10.90
C ALA A 219 20.27 5.02 -12.07
N GLU A 220 19.99 6.29 -12.39
CA GLU A 220 20.72 7.00 -13.43
C GLU A 220 22.17 7.28 -13.05
N VAL A 221 22.43 7.66 -11.80
CA VAL A 221 23.82 7.82 -11.31
C VAL A 221 24.60 6.50 -11.43
N PHE A 222 23.98 5.36 -11.08
CA PHE A 222 24.59 4.06 -11.27
C PHE A 222 24.82 3.71 -12.74
N ALA A 223 23.90 4.07 -13.64
CA ALA A 223 24.04 3.83 -15.07
C ALA A 223 25.24 4.60 -15.66
N ILE A 224 25.38 5.88 -15.31
CA ILE A 224 26.50 6.71 -15.75
C ILE A 224 27.82 6.16 -15.20
N GLY A 225 27.86 5.80 -13.91
CA GLY A 225 29.04 5.20 -13.29
C GLY A 225 29.47 3.88 -13.93
N GLN A 226 28.52 3.08 -14.43
CA GLN A 226 28.83 1.86 -15.18
C GLN A 226 29.48 2.18 -16.54
N ASN A 227 28.91 3.11 -17.30
CA ASN A 227 29.42 3.47 -18.63
C ASN A 227 30.86 4.00 -18.55
N LEU A 228 31.15 4.88 -17.60
CA LEU A 228 32.51 5.42 -17.38
C LEU A 228 33.52 4.32 -17.02
N SER A 229 33.11 3.33 -16.24
CA SER A 229 33.96 2.20 -15.88
C SER A 229 34.19 1.22 -17.04
N GLU A 230 33.22 1.07 -17.95
CA GLU A 230 33.38 0.28 -19.18
C GLU A 230 34.33 1.00 -20.16
N GLU A 231 34.20 2.32 -20.33
CA GLU A 231 35.10 3.11 -21.18
C GLU A 231 36.56 3.05 -20.71
N GLN A 232 36.81 3.14 -19.40
CA GLN A 232 38.17 3.00 -18.85
C GLN A 232 38.79 1.62 -19.12
N LYS A 233 37.99 0.55 -19.23
CA LYS A 233 38.49 -0.80 -19.54
C LYS A 233 38.81 -0.99 -21.03
N LEU A 234 38.28 -0.15 -21.92
CA LEU A 234 38.51 -0.24 -23.36
C LEU A 234 39.73 0.58 -23.82
N THR A 235 40.18 1.54 -23.01
CA THR A 235 41.31 2.43 -23.32
C THR A 235 42.66 1.90 -22.79
N ILE A 236 42.66 0.88 -21.94
CA ILE A 236 43.85 0.20 -21.40
C ILE A 236 44.03 -1.15 -22.09
#